data_AF-A0A2G9UA38-F1
#
_entry.id   AF-A0A2G9UA38-F1
#
_cell.length_a   1.000
_cell.length_b   1.000
_cell.length_c   1.000
_cell.angle_alpha   90.00
_cell.angle_beta   90.00
_cell.angle_gamma   90.00
#
_symmetry.space_group_name_H-M   'P 1'
#
loop_
_entity.id
_entity.type
_entity.pdbx_description
1 polymer ?
#
loop_
_entity_poly.entity_id
_entity_poly.type
_entity_poly.pdbx_seq_one_letter_code
_entity_poly.pdbx_strand_id
1 'polypeptide(L)'
;MAKERYKITHRKAVTLAKKYPSQMRPAMAPMPLKVMPDGDELEMEIEGTPSSANGYVAVGFSEDQKMGNDMVVFCARFNNAVKGGLARNVRPPRVENNTGVQTIVSATTQGDAIKCVIRQVIKPEDRPELFDLSLSYYILFARGPYVEKDGRAEIQNHTPQGRYVGKEVSLADVTGRGTNTTGDGDEPKPESTLYGLAMKKHSVKARDPAKWWEIGWGCQKSELGTLRFRIFMILGK
;
A
#
# COMPACT_ATOMS: atom_id res chain seq x y z
N MET A 1 -19.91 29.30 12.06
CA MET A 1 -19.52 28.49 13.24
C MET A 1 -18.00 28.56 13.39
N ALA A 2 -17.49 29.31 14.36
CA ALA A 2 -16.05 29.49 14.57
C ALA A 2 -15.43 28.22 15.16
N LYS A 3 -14.39 27.67 14.52
CA LYS A 3 -13.60 26.54 15.05
C LYS A 3 -12.53 27.08 15.98
N GLU A 4 -12.70 26.85 17.28
CA GLU A 4 -11.70 27.23 18.29
C GLU A 4 -10.61 26.14 18.35
N ARG A 5 -9.34 26.53 18.13
CA ARG A 5 -8.18 25.63 18.18
C ARG A 5 -7.54 25.72 19.56
N TYR A 6 -7.61 24.64 20.34
CA TYR A 6 -6.87 24.54 21.59
C TYR A 6 -5.47 23.94 21.34
N LYS A 7 -4.43 24.64 21.80
CA LYS A 7 -3.08 24.09 21.90
C LYS A 7 -3.03 23.18 23.14
N ILE A 8 -2.65 21.93 22.95
CA ILE A 8 -2.32 21.05 24.09
C ILE A 8 -0.82 20.96 24.30
N THR A 9 -0.44 20.80 25.55
CA THR A 9 0.95 20.57 25.93
C THR A 9 1.38 19.17 25.52
N HIS A 10 2.67 19.01 25.19
CA HIS A 10 3.26 17.74 24.79
C HIS A 10 2.98 16.62 25.81
N ARG A 11 3.05 16.93 27.12
CA ARG A 11 2.69 15.98 28.20
C ARG A 11 1.28 15.41 28.07
N LYS A 12 0.27 16.24 27.79
CA LYS A 12 -1.12 15.77 27.64
C LYS A 12 -1.30 14.88 26.41
N ALA A 13 -0.63 15.19 25.30
CA ALA A 13 -0.65 14.35 24.10
C ALA A 13 -0.03 12.96 24.35
N VAL A 14 1.12 12.92 25.04
CA VAL A 14 1.79 11.66 25.41
C VAL A 14 0.92 10.81 26.34
N THR A 15 0.26 11.43 27.34
CA THR A 15 -0.65 10.70 28.24
C THR A 15 -1.85 10.11 27.50
N LEU A 16 -2.44 10.85 26.56
CA LEU A 16 -3.55 10.35 25.75
C LEU A 16 -3.14 9.21 24.81
N ALA A 17 -1.95 9.29 24.21
CA ALA A 17 -1.40 8.22 23.37
C ALA A 17 -1.14 6.93 24.16
N LYS A 18 -0.68 7.05 25.41
CA LYS A 18 -0.52 5.90 26.32
C LYS A 18 -1.86 5.34 26.79
N LYS A 19 -2.87 6.19 26.98
CA LYS A 19 -4.21 5.79 27.46
C LYS A 19 -5.04 5.12 26.37
N TYR A 20 -4.88 5.50 25.10
CA TYR A 20 -5.66 4.98 23.97
C TYR A 20 -4.79 4.55 22.78
N PRO A 21 -3.89 3.57 22.96
CA PRO A 21 -2.91 3.20 21.93
C PRO A 21 -3.56 2.61 20.65
N SER A 22 -4.71 1.93 20.78
CA SER A 22 -5.44 1.35 19.64
C SER A 22 -6.18 2.40 18.79
N GLN A 23 -6.57 3.54 19.38
CA GLN A 23 -7.32 4.59 18.69
C GLN A 23 -6.42 5.62 18.00
N MET A 24 -5.12 5.60 18.29
CA MET A 24 -4.13 6.53 17.71
C MET A 24 -3.23 5.91 16.66
N ARG A 25 -3.47 4.67 16.21
CA ARG A 25 -2.68 4.11 15.10
C ARG A 25 -3.02 4.89 13.82
N PRO A 26 -2.05 5.61 13.22
CA PRO A 26 -2.30 6.32 11.98
C PRO A 26 -2.73 5.32 10.90
N ALA A 27 -3.57 5.78 9.96
CA ALA A 27 -3.83 5.03 8.74
C ALA A 27 -2.50 4.68 8.06
N MET A 28 -2.46 3.54 7.37
CA MET A 28 -1.26 3.09 6.67
C MET A 28 -0.73 4.19 5.75
N ALA A 29 0.54 4.55 5.92
CA ALA A 29 1.24 5.33 4.91
C ALA A 29 1.37 4.49 3.62
N PRO A 30 1.44 5.12 2.44
CA PRO A 30 1.66 4.39 1.21
C PRO A 30 2.95 3.57 1.31
N MET A 31 2.87 2.32 0.88
CA MET A 31 4.02 1.43 0.84
C MET A 31 4.88 1.75 -0.40
N PRO A 32 6.21 1.60 -0.32
CA PRO A 32 7.05 1.67 -1.51
C PRO A 32 6.60 0.64 -2.56
N LEU A 33 6.27 1.14 -3.74
CA LEU A 33 6.03 0.35 -4.94
C LEU A 33 6.87 0.95 -6.06
N LYS A 34 7.76 0.14 -6.61
CA LYS A 34 8.51 0.45 -7.82
C LYS A 34 8.04 -0.47 -8.93
N VAL A 35 7.82 0.12 -10.11
CA VAL A 35 7.26 -0.58 -11.26
C VAL A 35 8.11 -0.27 -12.48
N MET A 36 8.53 -1.32 -13.19
CA MET A 36 9.41 -1.23 -14.36
C MET A 36 8.94 -2.21 -15.45
N PRO A 37 8.87 -1.79 -16.72
CA PRO A 37 8.67 -2.73 -17.82
C PRO A 37 9.86 -3.67 -18.00
N ASP A 38 9.56 -4.91 -18.33
CA ASP A 38 10.52 -5.88 -18.83
C ASP A 38 9.93 -6.70 -19.97
N GLY A 39 9.98 -6.16 -21.20
CA GLY A 39 9.36 -6.79 -22.37
C GLY A 39 7.84 -6.86 -22.21
N ASP A 40 7.30 -8.09 -22.27
CA ASP A 40 5.87 -8.36 -22.09
C ASP A 40 5.48 -8.58 -20.61
N GLU A 41 6.41 -8.36 -19.69
CA GLU A 41 6.21 -8.43 -18.25
C GLU A 41 6.34 -7.05 -17.59
N LEU A 42 5.70 -6.91 -16.43
CA LEU A 42 5.83 -5.80 -15.51
C LEU A 42 6.58 -6.29 -14.28
N GLU A 43 7.78 -5.77 -14.05
CA GLU A 43 8.54 -6.00 -12.82
C GLU A 43 8.05 -5.03 -11.73
N MET A 44 7.65 -5.61 -10.59
CA MET A 44 7.14 -4.90 -9.43
C MET A 44 7.98 -5.23 -8.22
N GLU A 45 8.43 -4.19 -7.53
CA GLU A 45 9.05 -4.30 -6.23
C GLU A 45 8.08 -3.83 -5.16
N ILE A 46 7.71 -4.75 -4.27
CA ILE A 46 6.81 -4.50 -3.14
C ILE A 46 7.60 -4.64 -1.85
N GLU A 47 7.64 -3.59 -1.05
CA GLU A 47 8.27 -3.59 0.27
C GLU A 47 7.30 -3.10 1.35
N GLY A 48 7.28 -3.78 2.50
CA GLY A 48 6.57 -3.26 3.66
C GLY A 48 6.58 -4.18 4.87
N THR A 49 6.06 -3.67 5.99
CA THR A 49 5.95 -4.41 7.26
C THR A 49 4.54 -4.96 7.45
N PRO A 50 4.36 -6.30 7.44
CA PRO A 50 3.07 -6.93 7.69
C PRO A 50 2.48 -6.56 9.05
N SER A 51 1.17 -6.78 9.24
CA SER A 51 0.50 -6.49 10.53
C SER A 51 0.79 -7.52 11.63
N SER A 52 1.42 -8.65 11.28
CA SER A 52 1.65 -9.82 12.12
C SER A 52 2.93 -10.56 11.70
N ALA A 53 3.43 -11.47 12.55
CA ALA A 53 4.58 -12.32 12.22
C ALA A 53 4.34 -13.13 10.93
N ASN A 54 3.19 -13.80 10.87
CA ASN A 54 2.66 -14.41 9.65
C ASN A 54 1.67 -13.43 9.01
N GLY A 55 2.07 -12.79 7.93
CA GLY A 55 1.34 -11.65 7.37
C GLY A 55 1.80 -11.28 5.98
N TYR A 56 1.00 -10.47 5.30
CA TYR A 56 1.29 -10.00 3.95
C TYR A 56 1.28 -8.48 3.86
N VAL A 57 1.92 -7.99 2.80
CA VAL A 57 1.73 -6.69 2.18
C VAL A 57 1.33 -6.92 0.73
N ALA A 58 0.44 -6.10 0.17
CA ALA A 58 -0.09 -6.31 -1.16
C ALA A 58 -0.42 -5.00 -1.87
N VAL A 59 -0.39 -5.09 -3.19
CA VAL A 59 -0.83 -4.08 -4.15
C VAL A 59 -2.03 -4.63 -4.89
N GLY A 60 -3.15 -3.91 -4.82
CA GLY A 60 -4.35 -4.18 -5.60
C GLY A 60 -4.41 -3.23 -6.80
N PHE A 61 -4.70 -3.78 -7.96
CA PHE A 61 -5.05 -3.05 -9.18
C PHE A 61 -6.56 -3.03 -9.28
N SER A 62 -7.15 -1.85 -9.17
CA SER A 62 -8.60 -1.67 -9.17
C SER A 62 -9.06 -0.69 -10.23
N GLU A 63 -10.23 -0.96 -10.80
CA GLU A 63 -10.92 -0.06 -11.74
C GLU A 63 -11.57 1.12 -11.01
N ASP A 64 -11.71 1.06 -9.68
CA ASP A 64 -12.24 2.14 -8.86
C ASP A 64 -11.46 2.34 -7.53
N GLN A 65 -11.94 3.24 -6.67
CA GLN A 65 -11.29 3.54 -5.38
C GLN A 65 -11.68 2.57 -4.25
N LYS A 66 -12.29 1.42 -4.58
CA LYS A 66 -12.81 0.46 -3.61
C LYS A 66 -12.14 -0.89 -3.84
N MET A 67 -12.02 -1.66 -2.76
CA MET A 67 -11.53 -3.03 -2.84
C MET A 67 -12.67 -3.94 -3.32
N GLY A 68 -12.89 -3.95 -4.64
CA GLY A 68 -13.92 -4.66 -5.38
C GLY A 68 -13.40 -6.01 -5.86
N ASN A 69 -13.76 -6.42 -7.09
CA ASN A 69 -13.19 -7.61 -7.71
C ASN A 69 -11.84 -7.26 -8.35
N ASP A 70 -10.82 -7.12 -7.52
CA ASP A 70 -9.53 -6.57 -7.93
C ASP A 70 -8.46 -7.66 -8.09
N MET A 71 -7.50 -7.43 -8.98
CA MET A 71 -6.28 -8.22 -9.05
C MET A 71 -5.30 -7.76 -7.97
N VAL A 72 -4.71 -8.70 -7.24
CA VAL A 72 -3.86 -8.43 -6.09
C VAL A 72 -2.53 -9.14 -6.25
N VAL A 73 -1.43 -8.40 -6.20
CA VAL A 73 -0.08 -8.95 -6.10
C VAL A 73 0.38 -8.78 -4.66
N PHE A 74 0.82 -9.87 -4.02
CA PHE A 74 1.20 -9.86 -2.62
C PHE A 74 2.62 -10.35 -2.38
N CYS A 75 3.20 -9.88 -1.29
CA CYS A 75 4.38 -10.41 -0.66
C CYS A 75 3.97 -10.84 0.76
N ALA A 76 4.19 -12.09 1.12
CA ALA A 76 3.78 -12.67 2.39
C ALA A 76 4.94 -13.30 3.13
N ARG A 77 4.87 -13.30 4.46
CA ARG A 77 5.73 -14.04 5.36
C ARG A 77 4.93 -15.11 6.07
N PHE A 78 5.44 -16.33 6.08
CA PHE A 78 4.91 -17.43 6.87
C PHE A 78 6.05 -18.29 7.40
N ASN A 79 6.11 -18.51 8.71
CA ASN A 79 7.17 -19.29 9.35
C ASN A 79 8.59 -18.84 8.92
N ASN A 80 8.81 -17.52 8.88
CA ASN A 80 10.04 -16.85 8.45
C ASN A 80 10.45 -17.02 6.98
N ALA A 81 9.66 -17.72 6.17
CA ALA A 81 9.82 -17.75 4.72
C ALA A 81 9.01 -16.62 4.07
N VAL A 82 9.60 -15.93 3.10
CA VAL A 82 8.91 -14.90 2.30
C VAL A 82 8.52 -15.49 0.96
N LYS A 83 7.31 -15.18 0.52
CA LYS A 83 6.72 -15.67 -0.74
C LYS A 83 6.01 -14.52 -1.44
N GLY A 84 6.24 -14.36 -2.73
CA GLY A 84 5.42 -13.51 -3.58
C GLY A 84 4.31 -14.32 -4.24
N GLY A 85 3.23 -13.66 -4.67
CA GLY A 85 2.19 -14.33 -5.41
C GLY A 85 1.07 -13.43 -5.92
N LEU A 86 0.14 -14.10 -6.61
CA LEU A 86 -1.06 -13.51 -7.20
C LEU A 86 -2.29 -13.93 -6.42
N ALA A 87 -3.22 -13.01 -6.27
CA ALA A 87 -4.51 -13.25 -5.69
C ALA A 87 -5.57 -12.38 -6.36
N ARG A 88 -6.83 -12.68 -6.06
CA ARG A 88 -7.96 -11.82 -6.39
C ARG A 88 -8.80 -11.53 -5.17
N ASN A 89 -9.27 -10.30 -5.09
CA ASN A 89 -10.22 -9.92 -4.06
C ASN A 89 -11.65 -10.32 -4.46
N VAL A 90 -11.88 -11.62 -4.60
CA VAL A 90 -13.25 -12.17 -4.63
C VAL A 90 -13.74 -12.36 -3.18
N ARG A 91 -15.01 -12.74 -2.98
CA ARG A 91 -15.53 -13.02 -1.63
C ARG A 91 -15.64 -14.53 -1.42
N PRO A 92 -14.78 -15.16 -0.61
CA PRO A 92 -13.60 -14.61 0.10
C PRO A 92 -12.36 -14.40 -0.80
N PRO A 93 -11.34 -13.62 -0.37
CA PRO A 93 -10.11 -13.43 -1.15
C PRO A 93 -9.46 -14.78 -1.50
N ARG A 94 -8.92 -14.89 -2.71
CA ARG A 94 -8.42 -16.16 -3.23
C ARG A 94 -7.02 -15.99 -3.79
N VAL A 95 -6.07 -16.78 -3.29
CA VAL A 95 -4.75 -16.91 -3.90
C VAL A 95 -4.91 -17.70 -5.20
N GLU A 96 -4.36 -17.17 -6.28
CA GLU A 96 -4.44 -17.76 -7.62
C GLU A 96 -3.17 -18.53 -7.96
N ASN A 97 -3.28 -19.49 -8.88
CA ASN A 97 -2.11 -20.11 -9.47
C ASN A 97 -1.36 -19.07 -10.33
N ASN A 98 -0.08 -18.88 -10.02
CA ASN A 98 0.81 -17.93 -10.66
C ASN A 98 1.62 -18.52 -11.83
N THR A 99 1.51 -19.83 -12.10
CA THR A 99 2.23 -20.51 -13.18
C THR A 99 1.93 -19.86 -14.54
N GLY A 100 2.97 -19.53 -15.30
CA GLY A 100 2.87 -18.90 -16.61
C GLY A 100 2.43 -17.43 -16.60
N VAL A 101 2.23 -16.84 -15.41
CA VAL A 101 1.71 -15.48 -15.23
C VAL A 101 2.65 -14.62 -14.38
N GLN A 102 3.27 -15.20 -13.35
CA GLN A 102 4.27 -14.51 -12.54
C GLN A 102 5.54 -15.32 -12.36
N THR A 103 6.65 -14.59 -12.33
CA THR A 103 7.94 -15.08 -11.89
C THR A 103 8.35 -14.33 -10.62
N ILE A 104 8.59 -15.06 -9.53
CA ILE A 104 9.12 -14.47 -8.29
C ILE A 104 10.64 -14.36 -8.42
N VAL A 105 11.13 -13.15 -8.69
CA VAL A 105 12.56 -12.87 -8.90
C VAL A 105 13.32 -12.92 -7.58
N SER A 106 12.77 -12.30 -6.53
CA SER A 106 13.32 -12.41 -5.19
C SER A 106 12.23 -12.25 -4.12
N ALA A 107 12.47 -12.85 -2.96
CA ALA A 107 11.60 -12.79 -1.79
C ALA A 107 12.49 -12.81 -0.54
N THR A 108 12.57 -11.69 0.16
CA THR A 108 13.55 -11.47 1.23
C THR A 108 12.92 -10.79 2.44
N THR A 109 13.59 -10.93 3.59
CA THR A 109 13.25 -10.21 4.82
C THR A 109 14.38 -9.26 5.16
N GLN A 110 14.04 -8.02 5.52
CA GLN A 110 14.97 -7.03 6.08
C GLN A 110 14.39 -6.50 7.40
N GLY A 111 14.86 -7.07 8.52
CA GLY A 111 14.27 -6.81 9.83
C GLY A 111 12.80 -7.27 9.88
N ASP A 112 11.88 -6.36 10.18
CA ASP A 112 10.44 -6.64 10.18
C ASP A 112 9.78 -6.45 8.82
N ALA A 113 10.47 -5.83 7.86
CA ALA A 113 9.98 -5.63 6.51
C ALA A 113 10.22 -6.86 5.64
N ILE A 114 9.30 -7.10 4.72
CA ILE A 114 9.46 -8.06 3.64
C ILE A 114 9.52 -7.34 2.32
N LYS A 115 10.30 -7.89 1.40
CA LYS A 115 10.48 -7.38 0.06
C LYS A 115 10.34 -8.51 -0.95
N CYS A 116 9.49 -8.29 -1.95
CA CYS A 116 9.38 -9.18 -3.11
C CYS A 116 9.61 -8.39 -4.39
N VAL A 117 10.39 -8.97 -5.30
CA VAL A 117 10.50 -8.53 -6.69
C VAL A 117 9.79 -9.58 -7.54
N ILE A 118 8.76 -9.17 -8.26
CA ILE A 118 7.84 -10.04 -8.98
C ILE A 118 7.70 -9.52 -10.41
N ARG A 119 7.90 -10.40 -11.39
CA ARG A 119 7.54 -10.14 -12.78
C ARG A 119 6.17 -10.71 -13.04
N GLN A 120 5.33 -9.95 -13.71
CA GLN A 120 3.94 -10.30 -14.01
C GLN A 120 3.70 -10.06 -15.49
N VAL A 121 3.21 -11.07 -16.21
CA VAL A 121 2.80 -10.92 -17.61
C VAL A 121 1.74 -9.81 -17.69
N ILE A 122 1.97 -8.85 -18.60
CA ILE A 122 1.11 -7.65 -18.74
C ILE A 122 -0.31 -8.06 -19.14
N LYS A 123 -0.42 -8.98 -20.10
CA LYS A 123 -1.70 -9.46 -20.63
C LYS A 123 -1.63 -10.98 -20.86
N PRO A 124 -1.99 -11.79 -19.86
CA PRO A 124 -1.96 -13.24 -20.02
C PRO A 124 -3.17 -13.71 -20.86
N GLU A 125 -2.91 -14.12 -22.11
CA GLU A 125 -3.98 -14.51 -23.07
C GLU A 125 -4.83 -15.70 -22.58
N ASP A 126 -4.20 -16.66 -21.88
CA ASP A 126 -4.87 -17.86 -21.35
C ASP A 126 -5.59 -17.63 -20.01
N ARG A 127 -5.57 -16.41 -19.48
CA ARG A 127 -6.08 -16.07 -18.14
C ARG A 127 -6.94 -14.79 -18.19
N PRO A 128 -8.10 -14.83 -18.88
CA PRO A 128 -8.96 -13.66 -19.09
C PRO A 128 -9.57 -13.11 -17.80
N GLU A 129 -9.45 -13.85 -16.70
CA GLU A 129 -9.92 -13.43 -15.38
C GLU A 129 -8.92 -12.54 -14.63
N LEU A 130 -7.74 -12.32 -15.22
CA LEU A 130 -6.69 -11.41 -14.75
C LEU A 130 -6.72 -10.10 -15.53
N PHE A 131 -6.16 -9.06 -14.93
CA PHE A 131 -6.25 -7.70 -15.45
C PHE A 131 -5.20 -7.47 -16.54
N ASP A 132 -5.55 -6.65 -17.54
CA ASP A 132 -4.62 -6.17 -18.57
C ASP A 132 -3.82 -4.99 -18.01
N LEU A 133 -2.59 -5.26 -17.57
CA LEU A 133 -1.71 -4.26 -16.96
C LEU A 133 -1.17 -3.23 -17.96
N SER A 134 -1.64 -3.23 -19.22
CA SER A 134 -1.42 -2.10 -20.13
C SER A 134 -2.45 -0.97 -19.92
N LEU A 135 -3.41 -1.12 -19.00
CA LEU A 135 -4.45 -0.12 -18.72
C LEU A 135 -4.13 0.73 -17.48
N SER A 136 -5.06 1.64 -17.17
CA SER A 136 -5.00 2.47 -15.97
C SER A 136 -5.75 1.84 -14.81
N TYR A 137 -5.17 1.91 -13.62
CA TYR A 137 -5.78 1.37 -12.39
C TYR A 137 -5.52 2.26 -11.19
N TYR A 138 -6.48 2.29 -10.27
CA TYR A 138 -6.26 2.76 -8.91
C TYR A 138 -5.36 1.77 -8.18
N ILE A 139 -4.27 2.29 -7.62
CA ILE A 139 -3.33 1.49 -6.84
C ILE A 139 -3.80 1.45 -5.38
N LEU A 140 -4.22 0.28 -4.94
CA LEU A 140 -4.66 0.02 -3.57
C LEU A 140 -3.53 -0.68 -2.83
N PHE A 141 -3.27 -0.30 -1.59
CA PHE A 141 -2.33 -1.01 -0.73
C PHE A 141 -3.06 -1.66 0.42
N ALA A 142 -2.67 -2.90 0.73
CA ALA A 142 -3.20 -3.66 1.85
C ALA A 142 -2.10 -4.36 2.63
N ARG A 143 -2.31 -4.56 3.93
CA ARG A 143 -1.53 -5.48 4.75
C ARG A 143 -2.41 -6.18 5.76
N GLY A 144 -2.17 -7.46 5.97
CA GLY A 144 -3.04 -8.27 6.82
C GLY A 144 -2.40 -9.59 7.24
N PRO A 145 -3.16 -10.43 7.95
CA PRO A 145 -2.72 -11.77 8.30
C PRO A 145 -2.62 -12.66 7.07
N TYR A 146 -1.62 -13.55 7.08
CA TYR A 146 -1.44 -14.58 6.07
C TYR A 146 -1.37 -15.92 6.77
N VAL A 147 -2.08 -16.91 6.25
CA VAL A 147 -2.14 -18.25 6.83
C VAL A 147 -1.91 -19.29 5.74
N GLU A 148 -1.20 -20.35 6.10
CA GLU A 148 -1.16 -21.58 5.30
C GLU A 148 -1.85 -22.68 6.10
N LYS A 149 -2.90 -23.26 5.52
CA LYS A 149 -3.69 -24.33 6.13
C LYS A 149 -3.89 -25.45 5.12
N ASP A 150 -3.62 -26.69 5.53
CA ASP A 150 -3.79 -27.87 4.67
C ASP A 150 -3.07 -27.75 3.31
N GLY A 151 -1.89 -27.11 3.31
CA GLY A 151 -1.09 -26.85 2.11
C GLY A 151 -1.61 -25.71 1.21
N ARG A 152 -2.64 -24.96 1.64
CA ARG A 152 -3.22 -23.85 0.90
C ARG A 152 -2.84 -22.51 1.51
N ALA A 153 -2.39 -21.60 0.66
CA ALA A 153 -2.12 -20.22 1.00
C ALA A 153 -3.42 -19.40 1.05
N GLU A 154 -3.60 -18.61 2.09
CA GLU A 154 -4.74 -17.70 2.23
C GLU A 154 -4.29 -16.31 2.72
N ILE A 155 -4.67 -15.28 1.96
CA ILE A 155 -4.62 -13.89 2.39
C ILE A 155 -5.93 -13.54 3.10
N GLN A 156 -5.83 -13.19 4.38
CA GLN A 156 -7.00 -12.87 5.20
C GLN A 156 -7.40 -11.40 5.02
N ASN A 157 -8.63 -11.05 5.40
CA ASN A 157 -9.09 -9.67 5.37
C ASN A 157 -8.18 -8.75 6.20
N HIS A 158 -7.70 -7.67 5.61
CA HIS A 158 -6.98 -6.62 6.32
C HIS A 158 -7.94 -5.78 7.20
N THR A 159 -7.39 -5.06 8.17
CA THR A 159 -8.17 -4.11 8.98
C THR A 159 -8.25 -2.73 8.29
N PRO A 160 -9.13 -1.82 8.73
CA PRO A 160 -9.17 -0.45 8.20
C PRO A 160 -7.85 0.33 8.36
N GLN A 161 -6.97 -0.05 9.29
CA GLN A 161 -5.66 0.57 9.50
C GLN A 161 -4.58 -0.02 8.57
N GLY A 162 -4.85 -1.17 7.94
CA GLY A 162 -3.95 -1.85 7.01
C GLY A 162 -4.26 -1.56 5.55
N ARG A 163 -4.98 -0.48 5.24
CA ARG A 163 -5.33 -0.11 3.86
C ARG A 163 -4.91 1.31 3.50
N TYR A 164 -4.61 1.51 2.23
CA TYR A 164 -4.42 2.82 1.61
C TYR A 164 -5.00 2.79 0.19
N VAL A 165 -5.62 3.90 -0.22
CA VAL A 165 -6.18 4.08 -1.56
C VAL A 165 -5.35 5.15 -2.26
N GLY A 166 -4.64 4.73 -3.31
CA GLY A 166 -3.81 5.60 -4.13
C GLY A 166 -4.59 6.31 -5.23
N LYS A 167 -3.84 6.92 -6.13
CA LYS A 167 -4.39 7.51 -7.36
C LYS A 167 -4.45 6.45 -8.45
N GLU A 168 -5.23 6.76 -9.48
CA GLU A 168 -5.17 6.07 -10.75
C GLU A 168 -3.82 6.32 -11.43
N VAL A 169 -3.23 5.27 -11.99
CA VAL A 169 -1.95 5.31 -12.70
C VAL A 169 -2.11 4.51 -14.00
N SER A 170 -1.72 5.12 -15.12
CA SER A 170 -1.52 4.40 -16.38
C SER A 170 -0.26 3.55 -16.26
N LEU A 171 -0.41 2.24 -16.31
CA LEU A 171 0.73 1.33 -16.31
C LEU A 171 1.36 1.26 -17.71
N ALA A 172 0.62 1.58 -18.77
CA ALA A 172 1.17 1.75 -20.11
C ALA A 172 2.26 2.83 -20.16
N ASP A 173 2.06 3.95 -19.45
CA ASP A 173 3.03 5.06 -19.42
C ASP A 173 4.32 4.64 -18.73
N VAL A 174 4.23 3.72 -17.77
CA VAL A 174 5.38 3.07 -17.13
C VAL A 174 6.03 2.08 -18.09
N THR A 175 5.25 1.38 -18.92
CA THR A 175 5.77 0.36 -19.82
C THR A 175 6.56 0.87 -21.02
N GLY A 176 6.57 2.19 -21.27
CA GLY A 176 7.50 2.82 -22.20
C GLY A 176 7.60 2.11 -23.55
N ARG A 177 6.47 1.81 -24.20
CA ARG A 177 6.47 1.51 -25.64
C ARG A 177 6.73 2.82 -26.36
N GLY A 178 8.01 3.23 -26.37
CA GLY A 178 8.48 4.40 -27.10
C GLY A 178 8.02 4.29 -28.54
N THR A 179 7.26 5.27 -28.99
CA THR A 179 7.07 5.49 -30.42
C THR A 179 8.46 5.69 -31.02
N ASN A 180 8.83 4.81 -31.94
CA ASN A 180 10.07 4.84 -32.71
C ASN A 180 10.50 6.27 -33.09
N THR A 181 11.61 6.71 -32.51
CA THR A 181 12.57 7.57 -33.21
C THR A 181 13.96 7.01 -32.95
N THR A 182 14.56 6.53 -34.03
CA THR A 182 15.97 6.12 -34.18
C THR A 182 16.94 7.00 -33.39
N GLY A 183 17.78 6.37 -32.58
CA GLY A 183 18.94 7.00 -31.95
C GLY A 183 19.66 6.02 -31.04
N ASP A 184 20.91 5.70 -31.39
CA ASP A 184 21.85 4.90 -30.61
C ASP A 184 22.05 5.43 -29.19
N GLY A 185 22.19 4.51 -28.22
CA GLY A 185 22.75 4.77 -26.90
C GLY A 185 22.00 4.05 -25.78
N ASP A 186 22.75 3.38 -24.90
CA ASP A 186 22.32 2.78 -23.63
C ASP A 186 21.52 3.78 -22.75
N GLU A 187 20.22 3.91 -23.02
CA GLU A 187 19.31 4.75 -22.24
C GLU A 187 18.70 3.92 -21.09
N PRO A 188 18.79 4.37 -19.83
CA PRO A 188 18.24 3.63 -18.70
C PRO A 188 16.72 3.53 -18.83
N LYS A 189 16.20 2.29 -18.75
CA LYS A 189 14.75 1.98 -18.75
C LYS A 189 13.99 2.95 -17.83
N PRO A 190 12.83 3.49 -18.23
CA PRO A 190 12.08 4.43 -17.40
C PRO A 190 11.62 3.75 -16.12
N GLU A 191 12.30 4.07 -15.01
CA GLU A 191 11.91 3.66 -13.68
C GLU A 191 10.83 4.62 -13.17
N SER A 192 9.63 4.11 -12.91
CA SER A 192 8.62 4.87 -12.18
C SER A 192 8.61 4.43 -10.72
N THR A 193 8.97 5.33 -9.81
CA THR A 193 8.70 5.14 -8.39
C THR A 193 7.38 5.80 -8.05
N LEU A 194 6.35 4.99 -7.81
CA LEU A 194 5.06 5.48 -7.34
C LEU A 194 5.14 5.75 -5.84
N TYR A 195 5.83 6.82 -5.46
CA TYR A 195 5.71 7.36 -4.11
C TYR A 195 4.30 7.93 -3.95
N GLY A 196 3.50 7.30 -3.10
CA GLY A 196 2.23 7.88 -2.65
C GLY A 196 2.48 9.17 -1.86
N LEU A 197 2.73 10.30 -2.51
CA LEU A 197 2.66 11.61 -1.87
C LEU A 197 1.18 12.00 -1.72
N ALA A 198 0.50 11.37 -0.77
CA ALA A 198 -0.77 11.84 -0.23
C ALA A 198 -0.57 12.27 1.22
N MET A 199 -0.12 13.51 1.40
CA MET A 199 -0.24 14.24 2.66
C MET A 199 -1.71 14.54 2.92
N LYS A 200 -2.44 13.64 3.61
CA LYS A 200 -3.78 13.93 4.13
C LYS A 200 -3.69 14.29 5.61
N LYS A 201 -4.29 15.43 5.97
CA LYS A 201 -4.55 15.82 7.37
C LYS A 201 -5.36 14.70 8.03
N HIS A 202 -4.76 13.99 8.97
CA HIS A 202 -5.49 13.01 9.77
C HIS A 202 -6.17 13.72 10.93
N SER A 203 -7.51 13.63 11.00
CA SER A 203 -8.27 13.90 12.20
C SER A 203 -8.73 12.59 12.83
N VAL A 204 -8.42 12.40 14.11
CA VAL A 204 -8.98 11.29 14.91
C VAL A 204 -10.16 11.83 15.69
N LYS A 205 -11.34 11.24 15.52
CA LYS A 205 -12.54 11.53 16.31
C LYS A 205 -12.54 10.64 17.54
N ALA A 206 -12.28 11.21 18.72
CA ALA A 206 -12.48 10.52 19.99
C ALA A 206 -13.92 10.80 20.48
N ARG A 207 -14.69 9.75 20.78
CA ARG A 207 -16.08 9.85 21.26
C ARG A 207 -16.08 9.80 22.79
N ASP A 208 -16.43 10.92 23.42
CA ASP A 208 -16.92 11.00 24.81
C ASP A 208 -18.40 11.41 24.71
N PRO A 209 -19.35 10.75 25.42
CA PRO A 209 -20.78 11.05 25.31
C PRO A 209 -21.18 12.48 25.70
N ALA A 210 -20.30 13.29 26.29
CA ALA A 210 -20.61 14.68 26.65
C ALA A 210 -19.90 15.76 25.79
N LYS A 211 -18.80 15.46 25.10
CA LYS A 211 -18.02 16.40 24.26
C LYS A 211 -17.23 15.66 23.18
N TRP A 212 -17.12 16.22 21.97
CA TRP A 212 -16.30 15.62 20.91
C TRP A 212 -15.09 16.48 20.55
N TRP A 213 -13.97 15.81 20.27
CA TRP A 213 -12.68 16.41 19.98
C TRP A 213 -12.18 15.88 18.63
N GLU A 214 -11.73 16.78 17.75
CA GLU A 214 -10.94 16.38 16.58
C GLU A 214 -9.45 16.64 16.87
N ILE A 215 -8.63 15.58 16.92
CA ILE A 215 -7.18 15.71 17.02
C ILE A 215 -6.61 15.68 15.61
N GLY A 216 -6.14 16.84 15.14
CA GLY A 216 -5.48 17.00 13.84
C GLY A 216 -3.96 16.92 13.96
N TRP A 217 -3.33 16.17 13.07
CA TRP A 217 -1.86 16.12 12.93
C TRP A 217 -1.44 16.88 11.67
N GLY A 218 -0.49 17.79 11.80
CA GLY A 218 0.18 18.44 10.68
C GLY A 218 1.68 18.29 10.83
N CYS A 219 2.33 17.67 9.85
CA CYS A 219 3.78 17.65 9.75
C CYS A 219 4.21 18.71 8.74
N GLN A 220 4.94 19.72 9.18
CA GLN A 220 5.45 20.78 8.29
C GLN A 220 6.95 20.58 8.12
N LYS A 221 7.40 20.43 6.87
CA LYS A 221 8.83 20.39 6.54
C LYS A 221 9.37 21.80 6.74
N SER A 222 10.29 22.00 7.68
CA SER A 222 11.03 23.26 7.76
C SER A 222 12.12 23.28 6.69
N GLU A 223 12.51 24.47 6.22
CA GLU A 223 13.56 24.69 5.21
C GLU A 223 14.92 24.06 5.58
N LEU A 224 15.12 23.69 6.85
CA LEU A 224 16.32 23.02 7.38
C LEU A 224 16.19 21.49 7.52
N GLY A 225 15.22 20.85 6.86
CA GLY A 225 15.11 19.39 6.81
C GLY A 225 14.58 18.70 8.09
N THR A 226 14.33 19.44 9.17
CA THR A 226 13.74 18.87 10.40
C THR A 226 12.21 18.74 10.29
N LEU A 227 11.66 17.57 10.64
CA LEU A 227 10.22 17.33 10.74
C LEU A 227 9.66 17.96 12.03
N ARG A 228 8.79 18.96 11.90
CA ARG A 228 8.06 19.53 13.04
C ARG A 228 6.60 19.04 13.06
N PHE A 229 6.24 18.34 14.13
CA PHE A 229 4.87 17.90 14.39
C PHE A 229 4.10 18.99 15.12
N ARG A 230 3.01 19.47 14.52
CA ARG A 230 2.03 20.31 15.20
C ARG A 230 0.77 19.50 15.50
N ILE A 231 0.40 19.46 16.78
CA ILE A 231 -0.83 18.86 17.27
C ILE A 231 -1.83 19.99 17.51
N PHE A 232 -3.03 19.86 16.94
CA PHE A 232 -4.14 20.78 17.21
C PHE A 232 -5.37 19.98 17.65
N MET A 233 -6.05 20.43 18.69
CA MET A 233 -7.37 19.92 19.06
C MET A 233 -8.43 20.94 18.66
N ILE A 234 -9.48 20.48 17.98
CA ILE A 234 -10.66 21.27 17.65
C ILE A 234 -11.80 20.79 18.55
N LEU A 235 -12.37 21.72 19.33
CA LEU A 235 -13.56 21.45 20.12
C LEU A 235 -14.80 21.62 19.23
N GLY A 236 -15.63 20.60 19.11
CA GLY A 236 -16.97 20.75 18.55
C GLY A 236 -17.97 21.01 19.68
N LYS A 237 -18.72 22.12 19.60
CA LYS A 237 -20.00 22.24 20.32
C LYS A 237 -21.07 21.55 19.50
#